data_AF-A0A6I0EYR9-F1
#
_entry.id   AF-A0A6I0EYR9-F1
#
_cell.length_a   1.000
_cell.length_b   1.000
_cell.length_c   1.000
_cell.angle_alpha   90.00
_cell.angle_beta   90.00
_cell.angle_gamma   90.00
#
_symmetry.space_group_name_H-M   'P 1'
#
loop_
_entity.id
_entity.type
_entity.pdbx_description
1 polymer ?
#
loop_
_entity_poly.entity_id
_entity_poly.type
_entity_poly.pdbx_seq_one_letter_code
_entity_poly.pdbx_strand_id
1 'polypeptide(L)'
;MLKKRLIIFISVIMLLLSSQITEGFSNENLSYEEVEKIIEEVAKEKNIPSVILKAIAWKESNYRQFDENGQPLIVAGNTGIMQVNKVHKHLDQDKLKHNIKYNIEAGADILLGRWNATGTVYPTIGDMNPNVLEHWYFPLWGYNSWVSKNNPNVSGKKAYQEEIFQLIREKYQQPITSIDAGLLPCKGLPKGSLKLPTPEIHHFGDLNEDHKAVFKDTIGHPKKQYIEALYEMGIVKGVGNDTFKPDEYITKEQAVKIIIDALKIELRKERAVSNDWQDVSQWAVGYMTTAHEKSLIATDDNNNINPKEAIMREEAIGMLVNGIGKEFNEKEPLAIPIKYKDSQQLCPKRVKATAYLIALGVLEDEENKELRPKDFITRGELCELVVKLMERKNL
;
A
#
# COMPACT_ATOMS: atom_id res chain seq x y z
N MET A 1 -5.86 27.53 55.38
CA MET A 1 -4.94 28.04 54.34
C MET A 1 -4.89 27.23 53.03
N LEU A 2 -5.84 26.32 52.76
CA LEU A 2 -5.85 25.53 51.51
C LEU A 2 -6.97 25.85 50.50
N LYS A 3 -7.97 26.68 50.82
CA LYS A 3 -9.08 26.99 49.89
C LYS A 3 -8.92 28.24 49.03
N LYS A 4 -7.87 29.06 49.25
CA LYS A 4 -7.61 30.29 48.47
C LYS A 4 -6.56 30.14 47.36
N ARG A 5 -5.86 29.00 47.25
CA ARG A 5 -4.88 28.74 46.17
C ARG A 5 -5.45 27.97 44.97
N LEU A 6 -6.64 27.38 45.10
CA LEU A 6 -7.27 26.62 44.01
C LEU A 6 -8.05 27.50 43.02
N ILE A 7 -8.49 28.70 43.45
CA ILE A 7 -9.30 29.60 42.59
C ILE A 7 -8.41 30.46 41.68
N ILE A 8 -7.17 30.76 42.06
CA ILE A 8 -6.26 31.57 41.22
C ILE A 8 -5.60 30.72 40.12
N PHE A 9 -5.47 29.40 40.30
CA PHE A 9 -4.88 28.52 39.29
C PHE A 9 -5.87 28.11 38.18
N ILE A 10 -7.17 28.14 38.46
CA ILE A 10 -8.22 27.87 37.46
C ILE A 10 -8.48 29.11 36.58
N SER A 11 -8.30 30.33 37.12
CA SER A 11 -8.45 31.57 36.34
C SER A 11 -7.30 31.87 35.37
N VAL A 12 -6.12 31.27 35.57
CA VAL A 12 -4.97 31.41 34.63
C VAL A 12 -5.01 30.35 33.53
N ILE A 13 -5.66 29.21 33.75
CA ILE A 13 -5.84 28.16 32.72
C ILE A 13 -7.07 28.43 31.83
N MET A 14 -8.06 29.21 32.31
CA MET A 14 -9.19 29.71 31.50
C MET A 14 -8.92 31.01 30.72
N LEU A 15 -7.66 31.45 30.63
CA LEU A 15 -7.23 32.60 29.83
C LEU A 15 -6.12 32.27 28.82
N LEU A 16 -5.82 30.98 28.63
CA LEU A 16 -4.87 30.48 27.62
C LEU A 16 -5.51 29.51 26.60
N LEU A 17 -6.84 29.48 26.53
CA LEU A 17 -7.62 28.76 25.50
C LEU A 17 -8.57 29.73 24.79
N SER A 18 -8.00 30.83 24.29
CA SER A 18 -8.67 31.68 23.30
C SER A 18 -7.66 32.28 22.33
N SER A 19 -6.85 31.41 21.74
CA SER A 19 -6.56 31.55 20.32
C SER A 19 -7.41 30.49 19.63
N GLN A 20 -8.69 30.80 19.41
CA GLN A 20 -9.28 30.31 18.18
C GLN A 20 -8.35 30.85 17.09
N ILE A 21 -7.56 29.98 16.47
CA ILE A 21 -7.05 30.27 15.15
C ILE A 21 -8.33 30.37 14.33
N THR A 22 -8.86 31.58 14.24
CA THR A 22 -9.66 31.95 13.09
C THR A 22 -8.69 31.72 11.94
N GLU A 23 -8.79 30.57 11.28
CA GLU A 23 -8.25 30.39 9.92
C GLU A 23 -8.96 31.45 9.07
N GLY A 24 -8.46 32.68 9.13
CA GLY A 24 -8.74 33.65 8.10
C GLY A 24 -8.14 33.05 6.86
N PHE A 25 -8.98 32.52 5.97
CA PHE A 25 -8.55 32.19 4.62
C PHE A 25 -7.89 33.46 4.07
N SER A 26 -6.56 33.51 4.01
CA SER A 26 -5.90 34.56 3.26
C SER A 26 -6.25 34.28 1.81
N ASN A 27 -7.00 35.19 1.18
CA ASN A 27 -7.35 35.08 -0.22
C ASN A 27 -6.14 35.42 -1.13
N GLU A 28 -4.94 35.10 -0.67
CA GLU A 28 -3.68 35.28 -1.38
C GLU A 28 -3.22 33.92 -1.88
N ASN A 29 -2.65 33.90 -3.10
CA ASN A 29 -2.06 32.67 -3.62
C ASN A 29 -0.79 32.32 -2.86
N LEU A 30 -0.67 31.06 -2.47
CA LEU A 30 0.56 30.50 -1.89
C LEU A 30 1.72 30.58 -2.90
N SER A 31 2.95 30.48 -2.39
CA SER A 31 4.13 30.36 -3.25
C SER A 31 4.08 29.06 -4.05
N TYR A 32 4.78 29.02 -5.19
CA TYR A 32 4.85 27.81 -6.01
C TYR A 32 5.37 26.59 -5.25
N GLU A 33 6.32 26.78 -4.33
CA GLU A 33 6.87 25.69 -3.52
C GLU A 33 5.82 25.11 -2.54
N GLU A 34 5.03 25.97 -1.89
CA GLU A 34 3.96 25.55 -0.99
C GLU A 34 2.85 24.82 -1.76
N VAL A 35 2.46 25.33 -2.94
CA VAL A 35 1.48 24.66 -3.79
C VAL A 35 1.98 23.28 -4.22
N GLU A 36 3.25 23.17 -4.66
CA GLU A 36 3.80 21.89 -5.10
C GLU A 36 3.87 20.87 -3.97
N LYS A 37 4.20 21.27 -2.73
CA LYS A 37 4.13 20.39 -1.56
C LYS A 37 2.73 19.85 -1.31
N ILE A 38 1.70 20.71 -1.39
CA ILE A 38 0.31 20.27 -1.25
C ILE A 38 -0.07 19.31 -2.38
N ILE A 39 0.36 19.58 -3.62
CA ILE A 39 0.12 18.68 -4.76
C ILE A 39 0.82 17.33 -4.55
N GLU A 40 2.06 17.30 -4.07
CA GLU A 40 2.81 16.07 -3.78
C GLU A 40 2.14 15.23 -2.69
N GLU A 41 1.67 15.87 -1.62
CA GLU A 41 0.91 15.22 -0.55
C GLU A 41 -0.37 14.57 -1.11
N VAL A 42 -1.18 15.32 -1.87
CA VAL A 42 -2.40 14.79 -2.48
C VAL A 42 -2.09 13.71 -3.51
N ALA A 43 -1.08 13.89 -4.35
CA ALA A 43 -0.62 12.91 -5.33
C ALA A 43 -0.27 11.58 -4.67
N LYS A 44 0.50 11.63 -3.58
CA LYS A 44 0.85 10.46 -2.78
C LYS A 44 -0.37 9.80 -2.14
N GLU A 45 -1.27 10.57 -1.54
CA GLU A 45 -2.52 10.06 -0.94
C GLU A 45 -3.42 9.37 -2.00
N LYS A 46 -3.45 9.92 -3.21
CA LYS A 46 -4.32 9.49 -4.31
C LYS A 46 -3.67 8.51 -5.28
N ASN A 47 -2.42 8.15 -5.07
CA ASN A 47 -1.64 7.28 -5.93
C ASN A 47 -1.59 7.75 -7.41
N ILE A 48 -1.23 9.02 -7.60
CA ILE A 48 -1.04 9.66 -8.90
C ILE A 48 0.37 10.21 -8.94
N PRO A 49 1.16 10.02 -10.02
CA PRO A 49 2.45 10.68 -10.14
C PRO A 49 2.31 12.20 -9.95
N SER A 50 3.06 12.79 -9.03
CA SER A 50 2.88 14.20 -8.63
C SER A 50 3.06 15.14 -9.81
N VAL A 51 3.99 14.83 -10.72
CA VAL A 51 4.26 15.59 -11.95
C VAL A 51 3.02 15.75 -12.84
N ILE A 52 2.09 14.79 -12.81
CA ILE A 52 0.84 14.87 -13.57
C ILE A 52 -0.09 15.92 -12.97
N LEU A 53 -0.29 15.89 -11.66
CA LEU A 53 -1.12 16.88 -10.97
C LEU A 53 -0.50 18.29 -11.04
N LYS A 54 0.83 18.38 -10.90
CA LYS A 54 1.58 19.63 -11.09
C LYS A 54 1.39 20.20 -12.49
N ALA A 55 1.45 19.36 -13.53
CA ALA A 55 1.22 19.81 -14.90
C ALA A 55 -0.22 20.27 -15.14
N ILE A 56 -1.22 19.56 -14.62
CA ILE A 56 -2.63 19.99 -14.70
C ILE A 56 -2.82 21.33 -13.98
N ALA A 57 -2.45 21.43 -12.70
CA ALA A 57 -2.64 22.65 -11.91
C ALA A 57 -1.96 23.87 -12.56
N TRP A 58 -0.77 23.69 -13.13
CA TRP A 58 -0.09 24.75 -13.87
C TRP A 58 -0.83 25.12 -15.16
N LYS A 59 -1.26 24.14 -15.95
CA LYS A 59 -1.99 24.36 -17.20
C LYS A 59 -3.34 25.04 -16.97
N GLU A 60 -4.05 24.67 -15.92
CA GLU A 60 -5.40 25.13 -15.62
C GLU A 60 -5.44 26.54 -15.04
N SER A 61 -4.48 26.90 -14.18
CA SER A 61 -4.55 28.15 -13.42
C SER A 61 -3.23 28.88 -13.21
N ASN A 62 -2.12 28.30 -13.66
CA ASN A 62 -0.77 28.73 -13.28
C ASN A 62 -0.56 28.67 -11.75
N TYR A 63 -1.04 27.58 -11.12
CA TYR A 63 -1.03 27.35 -9.67
C TYR A 63 -1.85 28.35 -8.83
N ARG A 64 -2.85 29.00 -9.42
CA ARG A 64 -3.64 30.03 -8.71
C ARG A 64 -4.99 29.50 -8.25
N GLN A 65 -5.26 29.67 -6.96
CA GLN A 65 -6.58 29.48 -6.37
C GLN A 65 -7.42 30.76 -6.46
N PHE A 66 -6.78 31.94 -6.37
CA PHE A 66 -7.41 33.25 -6.37
C PHE A 66 -6.93 34.12 -7.55
N ASP A 67 -7.76 35.07 -7.98
CA ASP A 67 -7.40 36.09 -8.96
C ASP A 67 -6.58 37.24 -8.35
N GLU A 68 -6.29 38.26 -9.16
CA GLU A 68 -5.48 39.43 -8.78
C GLU A 68 -6.11 40.28 -7.66
N ASN A 69 -7.42 40.15 -7.46
CA ASN A 69 -8.20 40.88 -6.44
C ASN A 69 -8.46 40.01 -5.19
N GLY A 70 -7.86 38.83 -5.11
CA GLY A 70 -8.12 37.87 -4.04
C GLY A 70 -9.53 37.29 -4.08
N GLN A 71 -10.17 37.20 -5.25
CA GLN A 71 -11.42 36.46 -5.41
C GLN A 71 -11.13 35.04 -5.89
N PRO A 72 -11.94 34.02 -5.54
CA PRO A 72 -11.76 32.67 -6.06
C PRO A 72 -11.69 32.67 -7.59
N LEU A 73 -10.67 32.02 -8.15
CA LEU A 73 -10.46 31.98 -9.59
C LEU A 73 -11.57 31.15 -10.25
N ILE A 74 -12.47 31.79 -10.98
CA ILE A 74 -13.58 31.12 -11.67
C ILE A 74 -13.53 31.45 -13.16
N VAL A 75 -13.28 30.43 -14.00
CA VAL A 75 -13.26 30.60 -15.47
C VAL A 75 -14.30 29.68 -16.10
N ALA A 76 -15.27 30.26 -16.81
CA ALA A 76 -16.36 29.53 -17.46
C ALA A 76 -17.14 28.55 -16.54
N GLY A 77 -17.20 28.84 -15.23
CA GLY A 77 -17.87 27.99 -14.24
C GLY A 77 -17.00 26.84 -13.69
N ASN A 78 -15.70 26.85 -13.98
CA ASN A 78 -14.69 26.01 -13.34
C ASN A 78 -14.00 26.79 -12.23
N THR A 79 -13.69 26.14 -11.12
CA THR A 79 -13.26 26.81 -9.88
C THR A 79 -11.84 26.41 -9.47
N GLY A 80 -11.04 27.41 -9.10
CA GLY A 80 -9.77 27.26 -8.38
C GLY A 80 -8.62 26.68 -9.18
N ILE A 81 -7.60 26.21 -8.47
CA ILE A 81 -6.31 25.79 -9.02
C ILE A 81 -6.40 24.65 -10.04
N MET A 82 -7.30 23.69 -9.84
CA MET A 82 -7.53 22.57 -10.75
C MET A 82 -8.66 22.81 -11.76
N GLN A 83 -9.27 23.99 -11.74
CA GLN A 83 -10.44 24.34 -12.57
C GLN A 83 -11.54 23.27 -12.50
N VAL A 84 -11.97 22.94 -11.28
CA VAL A 84 -13.01 21.94 -11.03
C VAL A 84 -14.37 22.45 -11.50
N ASN A 85 -15.04 21.71 -12.38
CA ASN A 85 -16.29 22.14 -13.00
C ASN A 85 -17.48 22.13 -12.01
N LYS A 86 -18.32 23.17 -12.06
CA LYS A 86 -19.55 23.30 -11.24
C LYS A 86 -20.58 22.16 -11.40
N VAL A 87 -20.48 21.31 -12.43
CA VAL A 87 -21.38 20.15 -12.58
C VAL A 87 -21.22 19.14 -11.44
N HIS A 88 -20.09 19.14 -10.74
CA HIS A 88 -19.83 18.30 -9.57
C HIS A 88 -20.51 18.85 -8.30
N LYS A 89 -21.85 18.96 -8.33
CA LYS A 89 -22.66 19.56 -7.26
C LYS A 89 -22.59 18.86 -5.90
N HIS A 90 -22.08 17.63 -5.86
CA HIS A 90 -21.88 16.87 -4.62
C HIS A 90 -20.64 17.35 -3.84
N LEU A 91 -19.74 18.10 -4.48
CA LEU A 91 -18.58 18.69 -3.83
C LEU A 91 -18.98 19.93 -3.04
N ASP A 92 -18.26 20.17 -1.95
CA ASP A 92 -18.41 21.37 -1.13
C ASP A 92 -17.93 22.60 -1.92
N GLN A 93 -18.90 23.40 -2.39
CA GLN A 93 -18.63 24.53 -3.28
C GLN A 93 -17.89 25.68 -2.59
N ASP A 94 -18.00 25.77 -1.27
CA ASP A 94 -17.29 26.79 -0.50
C ASP A 94 -15.82 26.40 -0.33
N LYS A 95 -15.57 25.13 0.03
CA LYS A 95 -14.21 24.59 0.08
C LYS A 95 -13.52 24.60 -1.28
N LEU A 96 -14.23 24.30 -2.37
CA LEU A 96 -13.64 24.41 -3.72
C LEU A 96 -13.09 25.81 -4.02
N LYS A 97 -13.69 26.86 -3.46
CA LYS A 97 -13.31 28.25 -3.69
C LYS A 97 -12.19 28.71 -2.76
N HIS A 98 -12.18 28.27 -1.52
CA HIS A 98 -11.33 28.87 -0.48
C HIS A 98 -10.26 27.92 0.08
N ASN A 99 -10.39 26.61 -0.13
CA ASN A 99 -9.42 25.61 0.34
C ASN A 99 -8.66 25.01 -0.85
N ILE A 100 -7.39 25.39 -0.97
CA ILE A 100 -6.53 24.95 -2.07
C ILE A 100 -6.31 23.43 -2.08
N LYS A 101 -6.04 22.79 -0.92
CA LYS A 101 -5.87 21.33 -0.82
C LYS A 101 -7.14 20.62 -1.28
N TYR A 102 -8.30 21.07 -0.82
CA TYR A 102 -9.59 20.49 -1.22
C TYR A 102 -9.84 20.64 -2.73
N ASN A 103 -9.47 21.76 -3.34
CA ASN A 103 -9.59 21.94 -4.79
C ASN A 103 -8.65 20.98 -5.56
N ILE A 104 -7.42 20.79 -5.07
CA ILE A 104 -6.44 19.84 -5.62
C ILE A 104 -6.96 18.40 -5.49
N GLU A 105 -7.46 18.01 -4.31
CA GLU A 105 -8.08 16.70 -4.04
C GLU A 105 -9.27 16.44 -4.98
N ALA A 106 -10.15 17.42 -5.16
CA ALA A 106 -11.29 17.31 -6.05
C ALA A 106 -10.87 17.12 -7.53
N GLY A 107 -9.85 17.84 -7.98
CA GLY A 107 -9.27 17.64 -9.32
C GLY A 107 -8.66 16.24 -9.47
N ALA A 108 -7.90 15.79 -8.47
CA ALA A 108 -7.32 14.45 -8.45
C ALA A 108 -8.39 13.34 -8.49
N ASP A 109 -9.48 13.48 -7.72
CA ASP A 109 -10.59 12.53 -7.70
C ASP A 109 -11.33 12.47 -9.05
N ILE A 110 -11.48 13.61 -9.74
CA ILE A 110 -12.03 13.63 -11.10
C ILE A 110 -11.13 12.87 -12.06
N LEU A 111 -9.82 13.09 -12.01
CA LEU A 111 -8.85 12.38 -12.85
C LEU A 111 -8.87 10.87 -12.57
N LEU A 112 -8.91 10.46 -11.30
CA LEU A 112 -9.07 9.05 -10.91
C LEU A 112 -10.40 8.45 -11.37
N GLY A 113 -11.48 9.23 -11.38
CA GLY A 113 -12.74 8.82 -11.99
C GLY A 113 -12.58 8.47 -13.48
N ARG A 114 -11.69 9.16 -14.20
CA ARG A 114 -11.35 8.82 -15.60
C ARG A 114 -10.48 7.58 -15.66
N TRP A 115 -9.46 7.49 -14.82
CA TRP A 115 -8.61 6.31 -14.70
C TRP A 115 -9.42 5.03 -14.46
N ASN A 116 -10.32 5.05 -13.48
CA ASN A 116 -11.16 3.90 -13.09
C ASN A 116 -12.18 3.50 -14.17
N ALA A 117 -12.49 4.40 -15.12
CA ALA A 117 -13.38 4.12 -16.24
C ALA A 117 -12.62 3.72 -17.53
N THR A 118 -11.31 3.50 -17.45
CA THR A 118 -10.55 2.90 -18.56
C THR A 118 -10.95 1.45 -18.80
N GLY A 119 -10.81 0.98 -20.03
CA GLY A 119 -11.30 -0.33 -20.49
C GLY A 119 -12.81 -0.40 -20.71
N THR A 120 -13.57 0.62 -20.30
CA THR A 120 -15.02 0.73 -20.54
C THR A 120 -15.36 1.99 -21.34
N VAL A 121 -15.12 3.17 -20.76
CA VAL A 121 -15.37 4.47 -21.40
C VAL A 121 -14.13 4.95 -22.15
N TYR A 122 -12.96 4.82 -21.51
CA TYR A 122 -11.69 5.29 -22.04
C TYR A 122 -10.81 4.12 -22.48
N PRO A 123 -10.02 4.24 -23.55
CA PRO A 123 -9.04 3.23 -23.92
C PRO A 123 -7.99 3.00 -22.82
N THR A 124 -7.27 1.90 -22.92
CA THR A 124 -6.14 1.59 -22.03
C THR A 124 -4.80 1.65 -22.76
N ILE A 125 -3.72 1.86 -22.01
CA ILE A 125 -2.35 1.70 -22.48
C ILE A 125 -1.66 0.71 -21.54
N GLY A 126 -0.99 -0.29 -22.11
CA GLY A 126 -0.28 -1.29 -21.34
C GLY A 126 -1.17 -2.04 -20.37
N ASP A 127 -0.64 -2.27 -19.17
CA ASP A 127 -1.31 -2.86 -18.03
C ASP A 127 -2.01 -1.82 -17.14
N MET A 128 -2.05 -0.55 -17.56
CA MET A 128 -2.49 0.57 -16.72
C MET A 128 -1.72 0.65 -15.39
N ASN A 129 -0.40 0.43 -15.40
CA ASN A 129 0.44 0.76 -14.24
C ASN A 129 0.39 2.28 -13.94
N PRO A 130 -0.07 2.71 -12.74
CA PRO A 130 -0.20 4.13 -12.39
C PRO A 130 1.14 4.86 -12.31
N ASN A 131 2.25 4.16 -12.14
CA ASN A 131 3.56 4.80 -12.14
C ASN A 131 4.11 5.02 -13.54
N VAL A 132 3.57 4.39 -14.59
CA VAL A 132 3.99 4.67 -15.97
C VAL A 132 3.25 5.91 -16.47
N LEU A 133 3.97 7.01 -16.70
CA LEU A 133 3.38 8.31 -17.01
C LEU A 133 2.53 8.27 -18.28
N GLU A 134 2.97 7.53 -19.29
CA GLU A 134 2.27 7.38 -20.56
C GLU A 134 0.89 6.71 -20.40
N HIS A 135 0.67 5.91 -19.35
CA HIS A 135 -0.62 5.26 -19.11
C HIS A 135 -1.74 6.24 -18.73
N TRP A 136 -1.39 7.45 -18.31
CA TRP A 136 -2.34 8.50 -17.97
C TRP A 136 -2.88 9.28 -19.18
N TYR A 137 -2.44 8.95 -20.40
CA TYR A 137 -2.80 9.68 -21.62
C TYR A 137 -4.31 9.87 -21.83
N PHE A 138 -5.09 8.79 -21.76
CA PHE A 138 -6.55 8.86 -21.94
C PHE A 138 -7.30 9.44 -20.74
N PRO A 139 -6.92 9.13 -19.49
CA PRO A 139 -7.41 9.87 -18.32
C PRO A 139 -7.24 11.38 -18.45
N LEU A 140 -6.09 11.87 -18.93
CA LEU A 140 -5.82 13.29 -19.15
C LEU A 140 -6.69 13.89 -20.26
N TRP A 141 -6.86 13.18 -21.37
CA TRP A 141 -7.82 13.59 -22.40
C TRP A 141 -9.24 13.69 -21.81
N GLY A 142 -9.67 12.71 -21.02
CA GLY A 142 -10.96 12.71 -20.34
C GLY A 142 -11.11 13.82 -19.29
N TYR A 143 -10.02 14.24 -18.65
CA TYR A 143 -9.99 15.35 -17.69
C TYR A 143 -10.42 16.66 -18.35
N ASN A 144 -9.86 16.97 -19.53
CA ASN A 144 -10.25 18.13 -20.34
C ASN A 144 -11.46 17.85 -21.26
N SER A 145 -12.40 17.03 -20.79
CA SER A 145 -13.56 16.54 -21.55
C SER A 145 -13.23 15.55 -22.67
N TRP A 146 -14.02 14.47 -22.72
CA TRP A 146 -13.90 13.41 -23.72
C TRP A 146 -14.52 13.81 -25.07
N VAL A 147 -13.86 14.72 -25.79
CA VAL A 147 -14.35 15.29 -27.06
C VAL A 147 -13.33 15.16 -28.19
N SER A 148 -13.82 15.11 -29.43
CA SER A 148 -13.00 14.91 -30.64
C SER A 148 -11.96 16.01 -30.88
N LYS A 149 -12.15 17.22 -30.31
CA LYS A 149 -11.16 18.30 -30.38
C LYS A 149 -9.83 17.90 -29.74
N ASN A 150 -9.86 17.03 -28.72
CA ASN A 150 -8.66 16.56 -28.04
C ASN A 150 -8.03 15.34 -28.74
N ASN A 151 -8.51 14.95 -29.94
CA ASN A 151 -7.84 13.96 -30.76
C ASN A 151 -6.57 14.57 -31.40
N PRO A 152 -5.37 13.99 -31.20
CA PRO A 152 -4.13 14.52 -31.77
C PRO A 152 -4.11 14.44 -33.31
N ASN A 153 -4.86 13.54 -33.94
CA ASN A 153 -5.03 13.56 -35.41
C ASN A 153 -5.87 14.77 -35.91
N VAL A 154 -6.56 15.46 -35.00
CA VAL A 154 -7.35 16.67 -35.31
C VAL A 154 -6.61 17.94 -34.88
N SER A 155 -6.10 17.97 -33.65
CA SER A 155 -5.50 19.18 -33.04
C SER A 155 -3.97 19.14 -32.92
N GLY A 156 -3.34 18.04 -33.32
CA GLY A 156 -1.89 17.84 -33.17
C GLY A 156 -1.43 18.07 -31.73
N LYS A 157 -0.34 18.81 -31.58
CA LYS A 157 0.24 19.18 -30.28
C LYS A 157 -0.66 20.07 -29.41
N LYS A 158 -1.78 20.57 -29.94
CA LYS A 158 -2.77 21.36 -29.18
C LYS A 158 -3.84 20.48 -28.52
N ALA A 159 -3.79 19.17 -28.70
CA ALA A 159 -4.61 18.26 -27.90
C ALA A 159 -4.18 18.37 -26.42
N TYR A 160 -5.14 18.41 -25.50
CA TYR A 160 -4.86 18.73 -24.10
C TYR A 160 -3.79 17.82 -23.47
N GLN A 161 -3.91 16.51 -23.64
CA GLN A 161 -2.95 15.54 -23.10
C GLN A 161 -1.54 15.71 -23.71
N GLU A 162 -1.43 16.18 -24.95
CA GLU A 162 -0.13 16.51 -25.57
C GLU A 162 0.46 17.78 -24.97
N GLU A 163 -0.38 18.79 -24.68
CA GLU A 163 0.07 20.01 -23.98
C GLU A 163 0.54 19.69 -22.56
N ILE A 164 -0.15 18.80 -21.85
CA ILE A 164 0.29 18.32 -20.53
C ILE A 164 1.63 17.58 -20.66
N PHE A 165 1.78 16.65 -21.61
CA PHE A 165 3.04 15.93 -21.82
C PHE A 165 4.19 16.88 -22.20
N GLN A 166 3.91 17.89 -23.03
CA GLN A 166 4.89 18.92 -23.35
C GLN A 166 5.30 19.72 -22.12
N LEU A 167 4.34 20.12 -21.28
CA LEU A 167 4.62 20.83 -20.04
C LEU A 167 5.44 19.99 -19.06
N ILE A 168 5.16 18.69 -18.95
CA ILE A 168 5.94 17.72 -18.15
C ILE A 168 7.41 17.72 -18.59
N ARG A 169 7.67 17.67 -19.90
CA ARG A 169 9.05 17.72 -20.42
C ARG A 169 9.73 19.05 -20.19
N GLU A 170 9.07 20.16 -20.52
CA GLU A 170 9.71 21.47 -20.60
C GLU A 170 9.84 22.14 -19.24
N LYS A 171 8.79 22.09 -18.42
CA LYS A 171 8.75 22.78 -17.13
C LYS A 171 9.35 21.93 -16.02
N TYR A 172 9.00 20.64 -15.97
CA TYR A 172 9.40 19.75 -14.87
C TYR A 172 10.61 18.88 -15.23
N GLN A 173 11.14 19.00 -16.45
CA GLN A 173 12.31 18.25 -16.91
C GLN A 173 12.16 16.73 -16.76
N GLN A 174 10.91 16.25 -16.73
CA GLN A 174 10.58 14.84 -16.62
C GLN A 174 10.39 14.29 -18.03
N PRO A 175 11.18 13.29 -18.46
CA PRO A 175 10.99 12.67 -19.75
C PRO A 175 9.65 11.92 -19.79
N ILE A 176 8.95 12.04 -20.91
CA ILE A 176 7.67 11.39 -21.20
C ILE A 176 7.45 11.31 -22.71
N THR A 177 7.01 10.16 -23.20
CA THR A 177 6.82 9.87 -24.62
C THR A 177 5.38 10.15 -25.06
N SER A 178 5.20 10.89 -26.16
CA SER A 178 3.86 11.05 -26.77
C SER A 178 3.38 9.73 -27.38
N ILE A 179 2.07 9.49 -27.34
CA ILE A 179 1.48 8.32 -27.99
C ILE A 179 1.42 8.54 -29.50
N ASP A 180 1.80 7.52 -30.27
CA ASP A 180 1.73 7.59 -31.73
C ASP A 180 0.28 7.80 -32.18
N ALA A 181 0.03 8.96 -32.81
CA ALA A 181 -1.29 9.33 -33.30
C ALA A 181 -1.80 8.39 -34.41
N GLY A 182 -0.91 7.66 -35.09
CA GLY A 182 -1.27 6.60 -36.05
C GLY A 182 -2.01 5.43 -35.41
N LEU A 183 -1.89 5.24 -34.09
CA LEU A 183 -2.63 4.23 -33.33
C LEU A 183 -4.05 4.68 -32.94
N LEU A 184 -4.38 5.94 -33.20
CA LEU A 184 -5.65 6.57 -32.86
C LEU A 184 -6.51 6.76 -34.12
N PRO A 185 -7.85 6.85 -33.98
CA PRO A 185 -8.70 7.12 -35.13
C PRO A 185 -8.34 8.48 -35.74
N CYS A 186 -8.36 8.58 -37.07
CA CYS A 186 -8.03 9.81 -37.79
C CYS A 186 -8.93 11.00 -37.43
N LYS A 187 -10.14 10.73 -36.93
CA LYS A 187 -11.08 11.71 -36.38
C LYS A 187 -12.00 11.05 -35.35
N GLY A 188 -12.64 11.85 -34.51
CA GLY A 188 -13.59 11.35 -33.51
C GLY A 188 -12.90 10.85 -32.24
N LEU A 189 -13.63 10.06 -31.46
CA LEU A 189 -13.15 9.48 -30.21
C LEU A 189 -12.69 8.03 -30.42
N PRO A 190 -11.57 7.60 -29.81
CA PRO A 190 -11.24 6.19 -29.73
C PRO A 190 -12.31 5.45 -28.92
N LYS A 191 -12.55 4.18 -29.26
CA LYS A 191 -13.48 3.33 -28.50
C LYS A 191 -12.86 3.00 -27.14
N GLY A 192 -13.66 2.96 -26.08
CA GLY A 192 -13.17 2.57 -24.74
C GLY A 192 -12.57 1.16 -24.68
N SER A 193 -12.93 0.27 -25.62
CA SER A 193 -12.35 -1.07 -25.77
C SER A 193 -11.00 -1.11 -26.48
N LEU A 194 -10.51 0.02 -27.01
CA LEU A 194 -9.18 0.09 -27.63
C LEU A 194 -8.11 -0.12 -26.54
N LYS A 195 -7.16 -1.02 -26.81
CA LYS A 195 -6.00 -1.28 -25.96
C LYS A 195 -4.74 -0.99 -26.76
N LEU A 196 -3.97 -0.01 -26.34
CA LEU A 196 -2.66 0.28 -26.91
C LEU A 196 -1.57 -0.40 -26.08
N PRO A 197 -0.47 -0.85 -26.69
CA PRO A 197 0.69 -1.31 -25.92
C PRO A 197 1.34 -0.13 -25.19
N THR A 198 2.06 -0.42 -24.09
CA THR A 198 3.01 0.55 -23.53
C THR A 198 4.02 0.94 -24.61
N PRO A 199 4.31 2.23 -24.81
CA PRO A 199 5.36 2.66 -25.73
C PRO A 199 6.70 2.00 -25.39
N GLU A 200 7.49 1.67 -26.41
CA GLU A 200 8.81 1.04 -26.24
C GLU A 200 9.69 1.86 -25.29
N ILE A 201 9.70 3.18 -25.47
CA ILE A 201 10.29 4.13 -24.53
C ILE A 201 9.16 4.71 -23.68
N HIS A 202 9.16 4.40 -22.39
CA HIS A 202 8.21 4.90 -21.40
C HIS A 202 8.94 5.29 -20.12
N HIS A 203 8.27 6.05 -19.26
CA HIS A 203 8.90 6.68 -18.11
C HIS A 203 8.05 6.51 -16.86
N PHE A 204 8.75 6.45 -15.72
CA PHE A 204 8.12 6.31 -14.43
C PHE A 204 7.95 7.67 -13.75
N GLY A 205 6.86 7.79 -13.00
CA GLY A 205 6.63 8.87 -12.06
C GLY A 205 7.36 8.62 -10.74
N ASP A 206 6.94 9.37 -9.73
CA ASP A 206 7.46 9.37 -8.36
C ASP A 206 6.67 8.47 -7.41
N LEU A 207 5.85 7.55 -7.94
CA LEU A 207 5.20 6.55 -7.10
C LEU A 207 6.23 5.47 -6.75
N ASN A 208 6.30 5.09 -5.47
CA ASN A 208 7.17 4.01 -5.02
C ASN A 208 6.71 2.67 -5.66
N GLU A 209 7.60 1.70 -5.77
CA GLU A 209 7.35 0.37 -6.41
C GLU A 209 6.21 -0.46 -5.76
N ASP A 210 5.59 0.06 -4.69
CA ASP A 210 4.38 -0.42 -4.02
C ASP A 210 3.11 -0.46 -4.91
N HIS A 211 3.20 -0.31 -6.23
CA HIS A 211 2.05 -0.42 -7.14
C HIS A 211 2.05 -1.67 -8.03
N LYS A 212 3.08 -2.52 -7.93
CA LYS A 212 3.04 -3.88 -8.49
C LYS A 212 2.41 -4.87 -7.51
N ALA A 213 1.28 -4.50 -6.91
CA ALA A 213 0.58 -5.37 -5.96
C ALA A 213 0.26 -6.71 -6.64
N VAL A 214 0.97 -7.78 -6.28
CA VAL A 214 0.76 -9.12 -6.87
C VAL A 214 -0.68 -9.58 -6.62
N PHE A 215 -1.24 -9.17 -5.48
CA PHE A 215 -2.60 -9.52 -5.07
C PHE A 215 -3.42 -8.26 -4.76
N LYS A 216 -4.65 -8.20 -5.26
CA LYS A 216 -5.55 -7.04 -5.15
C LYS A 216 -5.88 -6.68 -3.70
N ASP A 217 -6.02 -7.69 -2.85
CA ASP A 217 -6.32 -7.57 -1.42
C ASP A 217 -5.10 -7.26 -0.56
N THR A 218 -3.92 -7.05 -1.17
CA THR A 218 -2.71 -6.58 -0.48
C THR A 218 -2.41 -5.10 -0.73
N ILE A 219 -3.16 -4.43 -1.62
CA ILE A 219 -3.01 -3.00 -1.89
C ILE A 219 -3.27 -2.21 -0.60
N GLY A 220 -2.27 -1.48 -0.11
CA GLY A 220 -2.35 -0.72 1.14
C GLY A 220 -2.29 -1.57 2.43
N HIS A 221 -2.09 -2.89 2.33
CA HIS A 221 -2.00 -3.77 3.49
C HIS A 221 -0.61 -3.68 4.15
N PRO A 222 -0.47 -3.55 5.48
CA PRO A 222 0.82 -3.34 6.15
C PRO A 222 1.82 -4.50 6.00
N LYS A 223 1.34 -5.69 5.61
CA LYS A 223 2.17 -6.88 5.37
C LYS A 223 2.47 -7.14 3.88
N LYS A 224 2.07 -6.24 2.98
CA LYS A 224 2.20 -6.39 1.54
C LYS A 224 3.64 -6.76 1.13
N GLN A 225 4.62 -5.95 1.52
CA GLN A 225 6.03 -6.16 1.14
C GLN A 225 6.55 -7.57 1.49
N TYR A 226 6.15 -8.13 2.63
CA TYR A 226 6.59 -9.46 3.05
C TYR A 226 5.93 -10.57 2.24
N ILE A 227 4.66 -10.38 1.88
CA ILE A 227 3.91 -11.32 1.03
C ILE A 227 4.52 -11.36 -0.37
N GLU A 228 4.87 -10.20 -0.92
CA GLU A 228 5.45 -10.08 -2.25
C GLU A 228 6.86 -10.65 -2.31
N ALA A 229 7.70 -10.38 -1.31
CA ALA A 229 9.03 -10.98 -1.22
C ALA A 229 8.97 -12.52 -1.29
N LEU A 230 8.08 -13.14 -0.50
CA LEU A 230 7.91 -14.59 -0.53
C LEU A 230 7.24 -15.10 -1.81
N TYR A 231 6.40 -14.29 -2.46
CA TYR A 231 5.79 -14.65 -3.74
C TYR A 231 6.83 -14.66 -4.86
N GLU A 232 7.70 -13.65 -4.91
CA GLU A 232 8.79 -13.54 -5.89
C GLU A 232 9.80 -14.69 -5.73
N MET A 233 10.03 -15.12 -4.49
CA MET A 233 10.82 -16.32 -4.19
C MET A 233 10.10 -17.64 -4.52
N GLY A 234 8.82 -17.60 -4.91
CA GLY A 234 8.00 -18.79 -5.21
C GLY A 234 7.57 -19.61 -3.99
N ILE A 235 7.77 -19.09 -2.77
CA ILE A 235 7.47 -19.75 -1.49
C ILE A 235 5.95 -19.73 -1.23
N VAL A 236 5.31 -18.58 -1.45
CA VAL A 236 3.86 -18.41 -1.29
C VAL A 236 3.16 -18.23 -2.63
N LYS A 237 1.85 -18.56 -2.64
CA LYS A 237 0.95 -18.35 -3.77
C LYS A 237 -0.38 -17.81 -3.27
N GLY A 238 -1.10 -17.12 -4.15
CA GLY A 238 -2.47 -16.67 -3.89
C GLY A 238 -3.46 -17.82 -3.83
N VAL A 239 -4.67 -17.52 -3.35
CA VAL A 239 -5.77 -18.48 -3.21
C VAL A 239 -6.74 -18.46 -4.40
N GLY A 240 -6.43 -17.67 -5.43
CA GLY A 240 -7.25 -17.51 -6.65
C GLY A 240 -7.77 -16.07 -6.82
N ASN A 241 -8.30 -15.74 -8.00
CA ASN A 241 -8.88 -14.43 -8.32
C ASN A 241 -7.98 -13.22 -8.00
N ASP A 242 -6.66 -13.38 -8.11
CA ASP A 242 -5.65 -12.38 -7.73
C ASP A 242 -5.73 -11.97 -6.24
N THR A 243 -6.06 -12.91 -5.35
CA THR A 243 -6.15 -12.68 -3.88
C THR A 243 -5.17 -13.54 -3.09
N PHE A 244 -4.68 -13.01 -1.97
CA PHE A 244 -3.78 -13.70 -1.04
C PHE A 244 -4.43 -14.06 0.31
N LYS A 245 -5.37 -13.22 0.74
CA LYS A 245 -6.05 -13.21 2.03
C LYS A 245 -5.12 -13.04 3.22
N PRO A 246 -4.48 -11.88 3.36
CA PRO A 246 -3.45 -11.66 4.38
C PRO A 246 -3.98 -11.74 5.82
N ASP A 247 -5.26 -11.42 6.03
CA ASP A 247 -5.89 -11.40 7.37
C ASP A 247 -6.59 -12.72 7.74
N GLU A 248 -6.65 -13.71 6.83
CA GLU A 248 -7.18 -15.02 7.19
C GLU A 248 -6.15 -15.82 8.00
N TYR A 249 -6.64 -16.59 8.98
CA TYR A 249 -5.81 -17.51 9.75
C TYR A 249 -5.24 -18.61 8.85
N ILE A 250 -3.97 -18.96 9.09
CA ILE A 250 -3.26 -19.97 8.30
C ILE A 250 -3.32 -21.34 8.99
N THR A 251 -3.53 -22.40 8.20
CA THR A 251 -3.52 -23.77 8.72
C THR A 251 -2.12 -24.25 9.05
N LYS A 252 -1.99 -25.25 9.93
CA LYS A 252 -0.70 -25.87 10.28
C LYS A 252 0.05 -26.38 9.04
N GLU A 253 -0.61 -27.07 8.12
CA GLU A 253 0.05 -27.58 6.91
C GLU A 253 0.54 -26.46 5.96
N GLN A 254 -0.18 -25.35 5.90
CA GLN A 254 0.21 -24.19 5.10
C GLN A 254 1.41 -23.47 5.73
N ALA A 255 1.40 -23.27 7.05
CA ALA A 255 2.49 -22.66 7.77
C ALA A 255 3.79 -23.48 7.66
N VAL A 256 3.69 -24.80 7.84
CA VAL A 256 4.81 -25.73 7.69
C VAL A 256 5.44 -25.63 6.30
N LYS A 257 4.62 -25.59 5.24
CA LYS A 257 5.12 -25.43 3.86
C LYS A 257 5.96 -24.16 3.70
N ILE A 258 5.42 -23.02 4.15
CA ILE A 258 6.09 -21.72 4.04
C ILE A 258 7.43 -21.73 4.78
N ILE A 259 7.45 -22.24 6.02
CA ILE A 259 8.66 -22.28 6.84
C ILE A 259 9.73 -23.20 6.24
N ILE A 260 9.34 -24.40 5.78
CA ILE A 260 10.27 -25.36 5.17
C ILE A 260 10.89 -24.80 3.88
N ASP A 261 10.07 -24.22 3.00
CA ASP A 261 10.56 -23.65 1.74
C ASP A 261 11.48 -22.44 2.00
N ALA A 262 11.08 -21.55 2.91
CA ALA A 262 11.86 -20.35 3.27
C ALA A 262 13.22 -20.70 3.88
N LEU A 263 13.26 -21.71 4.75
CA LEU A 263 14.49 -22.21 5.38
C LEU A 263 15.23 -23.23 4.51
N LYS A 264 14.76 -23.49 3.29
CA LYS A 264 15.35 -24.42 2.31
C LYS A 264 15.61 -25.82 2.92
N ILE A 265 14.70 -26.28 3.78
CA ILE A 265 14.82 -27.59 4.44
C ILE A 265 14.46 -28.68 3.44
N GLU A 266 15.37 -29.64 3.24
CA GLU A 266 15.16 -30.74 2.31
C GLU A 266 13.97 -31.62 2.71
N LEU A 267 13.05 -31.83 1.77
CA LEU A 267 11.88 -32.67 1.97
C LEU A 267 12.26 -34.14 2.12
N ARG A 268 11.59 -34.78 3.06
CA ARG A 268 11.57 -36.23 3.27
C ARG A 268 10.44 -36.86 2.45
N LYS A 269 10.70 -38.06 1.93
CA LYS A 269 9.79 -38.77 1.00
C LYS A 269 9.00 -39.90 1.67
N GLU A 270 9.47 -40.37 2.81
CA GLU A 270 8.78 -41.42 3.58
C GLU A 270 7.64 -40.78 4.38
N ARG A 271 6.59 -41.52 4.74
CA ARG A 271 5.50 -40.96 5.56
C ARG A 271 5.89 -41.06 7.03
N ALA A 272 5.73 -39.95 7.77
CA ALA A 272 5.76 -39.99 9.22
C ALA A 272 4.49 -40.68 9.77
N VAL A 273 4.53 -41.11 11.03
CA VAL A 273 3.43 -41.81 11.71
C VAL A 273 2.69 -40.82 12.63
N SER A 274 1.49 -40.40 12.25
CA SER A 274 0.50 -39.78 13.15
C SER A 274 -0.86 -40.44 13.01
N ASN A 275 -1.74 -40.26 14.00
CA ASN A 275 -3.07 -40.90 14.02
C ASN A 275 -4.08 -40.25 13.05
N ASP A 276 -3.81 -39.03 12.61
CA ASP A 276 -4.63 -38.20 11.74
C ASP A 276 -3.99 -37.96 10.36
N TRP A 277 -3.01 -38.79 9.97
CA TRP A 277 -2.25 -38.59 8.74
C TRP A 277 -3.11 -38.55 7.47
N GLN A 278 -4.25 -39.21 7.50
CA GLN A 278 -5.28 -39.18 6.45
C GLN A 278 -5.82 -37.77 6.15
N ASP A 279 -5.74 -36.85 7.12
CA ASP A 279 -6.24 -35.48 6.97
C ASP A 279 -5.20 -34.54 6.34
N VAL A 280 -3.95 -34.99 6.18
CA VAL A 280 -2.89 -34.23 5.51
C VAL A 280 -3.19 -34.15 4.01
N SER A 281 -3.22 -32.93 3.45
CA SER A 281 -3.39 -32.79 2.01
C SER A 281 -2.26 -33.47 1.23
N GLN A 282 -2.58 -34.05 0.06
CA GLN A 282 -1.61 -34.78 -0.77
C GLN A 282 -0.36 -33.95 -1.09
N TRP A 283 -0.50 -32.65 -1.35
CA TRP A 283 0.62 -31.75 -1.62
C TRP A 283 1.50 -31.48 -0.38
N ALA A 284 0.96 -31.65 0.82
CA ALA A 284 1.61 -31.35 2.10
C ALA A 284 2.33 -32.56 2.71
N VAL A 285 2.16 -33.78 2.18
CA VAL A 285 2.69 -35.02 2.78
C VAL A 285 4.21 -34.95 3.06
N GLY A 286 5.00 -34.50 2.07
CA GLY A 286 6.46 -34.38 2.25
C GLY A 286 6.83 -33.31 3.28
N TYR A 287 6.11 -32.19 3.28
CA TYR A 287 6.29 -31.09 4.21
C TYR A 287 5.99 -31.51 5.66
N MET A 288 4.83 -32.13 5.88
CA MET A 288 4.41 -32.58 7.20
C MET A 288 5.31 -33.69 7.75
N THR A 289 5.81 -34.57 6.88
CA THR A 289 6.77 -35.61 7.30
C THR A 289 8.04 -34.95 7.80
N THR A 290 8.58 -34.04 6.99
CA THR A 290 9.81 -33.32 7.31
C THR A 290 9.65 -32.55 8.62
N ALA A 291 8.53 -31.86 8.81
CA ALA A 291 8.25 -31.13 10.04
C ALA A 291 8.16 -32.02 11.27
N HIS A 292 7.54 -33.19 11.15
CA HIS A 292 7.45 -34.15 12.25
C HIS A 292 8.83 -34.72 12.61
N GLU A 293 9.60 -35.22 11.62
CA GLU A 293 10.94 -35.78 11.84
C GLU A 293 11.95 -34.76 12.39
N LYS A 294 11.82 -33.49 11.98
CA LYS A 294 12.67 -32.39 12.44
C LYS A 294 12.17 -31.74 13.73
N SER A 295 11.09 -32.25 14.32
CA SER A 295 10.46 -31.69 15.53
C SER A 295 10.08 -30.21 15.39
N LEU A 296 9.68 -29.80 14.18
CA LEU A 296 9.13 -28.47 13.92
C LEU A 296 7.69 -28.38 14.42
N ILE A 297 6.93 -29.46 14.27
CA ILE A 297 5.54 -29.56 14.72
C ILE A 297 5.42 -30.52 15.90
N ALA A 298 4.53 -30.19 16.83
CA ALA A 298 4.16 -31.06 17.94
C ALA A 298 2.85 -31.78 17.65
N THR A 299 2.67 -32.94 18.24
CA THR A 299 1.38 -33.65 18.28
C THR A 299 0.60 -33.28 19.54
N ASP A 300 -0.73 -33.43 19.49
CA ASP A 300 -1.57 -33.37 20.68
C ASP A 300 -1.43 -34.64 21.55
N ASP A 301 -2.18 -34.70 22.65
CA ASP A 301 -2.17 -35.83 23.60
C ASP A 301 -2.64 -37.15 22.97
N ASN A 302 -3.36 -37.09 21.84
CA ASN A 302 -3.83 -38.24 21.08
C ASN A 302 -2.90 -38.60 19.91
N ASN A 303 -1.70 -38.00 19.83
CA ASN A 303 -0.74 -38.20 18.74
C ASN A 303 -1.26 -37.75 17.35
N ASN A 304 -2.12 -36.72 17.31
CA ASN A 304 -2.56 -36.06 16.08
C ASN A 304 -1.75 -34.79 15.81
N ILE A 305 -1.56 -34.45 14.54
CA ILE A 305 -0.86 -33.23 14.09
C ILE A 305 -1.85 -32.06 13.86
N ASN A 306 -3.10 -32.38 13.58
CA ASN A 306 -4.22 -31.50 13.23
C ASN A 306 -3.90 -30.57 12.04
N PRO A 307 -3.54 -31.10 10.85
CA PRO A 307 -2.96 -30.32 9.75
C PRO A 307 -3.85 -29.19 9.21
N LYS A 308 -5.18 -29.32 9.36
CA LYS A 308 -6.18 -28.36 8.89
C LYS A 308 -6.56 -27.29 9.90
N GLU A 309 -6.15 -27.43 11.15
CA GLU A 309 -6.42 -26.42 12.17
C GLU A 309 -5.55 -25.18 11.94
N ALA A 310 -6.08 -24.03 12.34
CA ALA A 310 -5.31 -22.80 12.40
C ALA A 310 -4.17 -22.95 13.42
N ILE A 311 -3.00 -22.42 13.10
CA ILE A 311 -1.82 -22.52 13.97
C ILE A 311 -1.75 -21.35 14.96
N MET A 312 -1.45 -21.65 16.23
CA MET A 312 -1.24 -20.60 17.23
C MET A 312 0.08 -19.88 16.98
N ARG A 313 0.13 -18.59 17.34
CA ARG A 313 1.32 -17.76 17.14
C ARG A 313 2.57 -18.29 17.83
N GLU A 314 2.45 -18.83 19.05
CA GLU A 314 3.59 -19.43 19.75
C GLU A 314 4.09 -20.75 19.12
N GLU A 315 3.22 -21.48 18.43
CA GLU A 315 3.60 -22.68 17.69
C GLU A 315 4.43 -22.30 16.45
N ALA A 316 4.00 -21.28 15.71
CA ALA A 316 4.76 -20.74 14.58
C ALA A 316 6.14 -20.21 15.02
N ILE A 317 6.24 -19.53 16.16
CA ILE A 317 7.53 -19.12 16.76
C ILE A 317 8.43 -20.33 17.02
N GLY A 318 7.88 -21.40 17.60
CA GLY A 318 8.61 -22.64 17.82
C GLY A 318 9.12 -23.26 16.52
N MET A 319 8.29 -23.30 15.48
CA MET A 319 8.67 -23.83 14.16
C MET A 319 9.82 -23.05 13.53
N LEU A 320 9.75 -21.71 13.57
CA LEU A 320 10.79 -20.83 13.01
C LEU A 320 12.14 -21.07 13.68
N VAL A 321 12.17 -21.11 15.00
CA VAL A 321 13.42 -21.30 15.76
C VAL A 321 13.97 -22.71 15.59
N ASN A 322 13.13 -23.75 15.67
CA ASN A 322 13.54 -25.13 15.47
C ASN A 322 14.05 -25.37 14.04
N GLY A 323 13.47 -24.68 13.05
CA GLY A 323 13.84 -24.80 11.64
C GLY A 323 15.26 -24.33 11.32
N ILE A 324 15.76 -23.31 12.03
CA ILE A 324 17.14 -22.82 11.89
C ILE A 324 18.16 -23.86 12.40
N GLY A 325 17.74 -24.79 13.26
CA GLY A 325 18.58 -25.87 13.74
C GLY A 325 19.63 -25.42 14.75
N LYS A 326 20.88 -25.89 14.61
CA LYS A 326 21.92 -25.85 15.66
C LYS A 326 22.38 -24.45 16.09
N GLU A 327 21.96 -23.38 15.42
CA GLU A 327 22.28 -22.00 15.79
C GLU A 327 21.47 -21.51 17.00
N PHE A 328 20.40 -22.21 17.36
CA PHE A 328 19.67 -21.98 18.60
C PHE A 328 20.04 -23.06 19.61
N ASN A 329 20.83 -22.69 20.61
CA ASN A 329 21.16 -23.57 21.71
C ASN A 329 20.19 -23.36 22.87
N GLU A 330 19.18 -24.24 22.98
CA GLU A 330 18.21 -24.20 24.08
C GLU A 330 18.87 -24.25 25.47
N LYS A 331 20.11 -24.72 25.59
CA LYS A 331 20.84 -24.81 26.87
C LYS A 331 21.55 -23.51 27.24
N GLU A 332 21.74 -22.60 26.29
CA GLU A 332 22.32 -21.29 26.59
C GLU A 332 21.32 -20.41 27.35
N PRO A 333 21.79 -19.61 28.34
CA PRO A 333 20.96 -18.64 29.01
C PRO A 333 20.74 -17.42 28.10
N LEU A 334 19.55 -17.29 27.53
CA LEU A 334 19.05 -15.98 27.09
C LEU A 334 18.32 -15.33 28.26
N ALA A 335 18.96 -14.33 28.87
CA ALA A 335 18.39 -13.54 29.97
C ALA A 335 17.78 -12.23 29.44
N ILE A 336 16.90 -12.32 28.44
CA ILE A 336 16.16 -11.16 27.93
C ILE A 336 14.77 -11.20 28.57
N PRO A 337 14.42 -10.25 29.46
CA PRO A 337 13.06 -10.14 29.97
C PRO A 337 12.14 -9.76 28.81
N ILE A 338 11.15 -10.61 28.53
CA ILE A 338 10.14 -10.37 27.51
C ILE A 338 9.15 -9.33 28.05
N LYS A 339 9.02 -8.18 27.37
CA LYS A 339 8.25 -7.02 27.86
C LYS A 339 6.79 -6.99 27.42
N TYR A 340 6.37 -7.95 26.61
CA TYR A 340 4.97 -8.09 26.21
C TYR A 340 4.04 -8.23 27.41
N LYS A 341 2.89 -7.53 27.37
CA LYS A 341 1.87 -7.49 28.45
C LYS A 341 1.28 -8.86 28.81
N ASP A 342 1.30 -9.76 27.84
CA ASP A 342 0.73 -11.11 27.89
C ASP A 342 1.82 -12.20 27.83
N SER A 343 3.08 -11.84 28.09
CA SER A 343 4.21 -12.78 28.11
C SER A 343 4.01 -13.95 29.08
N GLN A 344 3.25 -13.77 30.16
CA GLN A 344 2.81 -14.81 31.11
C GLN A 344 1.94 -15.91 30.48
N GLN A 345 1.32 -15.66 29.32
CA GLN A 345 0.54 -16.65 28.60
C GLN A 345 1.41 -17.61 27.77
N LEU A 346 2.68 -17.28 27.53
CA LEU A 346 3.59 -18.13 26.75
C LEU A 346 3.77 -19.50 27.41
N CYS A 347 3.74 -20.54 26.60
CA CYS A 347 4.20 -21.85 27.02
C CYS A 347 5.66 -21.75 27.52
N PRO A 348 6.02 -22.35 28.67
CA PRO A 348 7.41 -22.34 29.17
C PRO A 348 8.44 -22.83 28.14
N LYS A 349 8.05 -23.77 27.26
CA LYS A 349 8.89 -24.30 26.17
C LYS A 349 9.13 -23.29 25.03
N ARG A 350 8.37 -22.18 24.98
CA ARG A 350 8.46 -21.15 23.94
C ARG A 350 9.16 -19.89 24.40
N VAL A 351 9.35 -19.69 25.70
CA VAL A 351 10.01 -18.48 26.26
C VAL A 351 11.38 -18.24 25.63
N LYS A 352 12.24 -19.26 25.54
CA LYS A 352 13.59 -19.10 24.96
C LYS A 352 13.55 -18.83 23.45
N ALA A 353 12.66 -19.50 22.73
CA ALA A 353 12.47 -19.27 21.30
C ALA A 353 11.99 -17.84 21.02
N THR A 354 11.03 -17.35 21.80
CA THR A 354 10.54 -15.97 21.72
C THR A 354 11.64 -14.96 22.03
N ALA A 355 12.39 -15.16 23.13
CA ALA A 355 13.51 -14.30 23.49
C ALA A 355 14.59 -14.26 22.40
N TYR A 356 14.84 -15.39 21.73
CA TYR A 356 15.78 -15.46 20.62
C TYR A 356 15.32 -14.66 19.39
N LEU A 357 14.04 -14.76 19.00
CA LEU A 357 13.51 -13.96 17.90
C LEU A 357 13.45 -12.46 18.23
N ILE A 358 13.26 -12.10 19.50
CA ILE A 358 13.43 -10.71 19.98
C ILE A 358 14.88 -10.26 19.82
N ALA A 359 15.85 -11.07 20.26
CA ALA A 359 17.27 -10.74 20.16
C ALA A 359 17.73 -10.56 18.70
N LEU A 360 17.17 -11.33 17.78
CA LEU A 360 17.41 -11.18 16.34
C LEU A 360 16.69 -9.97 15.73
N GLY A 361 15.76 -9.33 16.45
CA GLY A 361 14.93 -8.25 15.90
C GLY A 361 13.92 -8.73 14.87
N VAL A 362 13.48 -9.99 14.97
CA VAL A 362 12.38 -10.58 14.20
C VAL A 362 11.05 -10.25 14.88
N LEU A 363 11.02 -10.38 16.22
CA LEU A 363 9.96 -9.88 17.07
C LEU A 363 10.38 -8.54 17.69
N GLU A 364 9.41 -7.65 17.86
CA GLU A 364 9.60 -6.42 18.62
C GLU A 364 9.54 -6.71 20.13
N ASP A 365 10.04 -5.81 20.97
CA ASP A 365 9.99 -5.98 22.43
C ASP A 365 9.72 -4.63 23.11
N GLU A 366 8.47 -4.18 22.99
CA GLU A 366 8.00 -2.90 23.51
C GLU A 366 7.04 -3.11 24.68
N GLU A 367 7.26 -2.31 25.72
CA GLU A 367 6.36 -2.21 26.86
C GLU A 367 5.01 -1.65 26.37
N ASN A 368 3.93 -2.39 26.62
CA ASN A 368 2.55 -2.14 26.21
C ASN A 368 2.01 -2.83 24.95
N LYS A 369 2.83 -3.53 24.17
CA LYS A 369 2.35 -4.42 23.10
C LYS A 369 1.97 -5.80 23.65
N GLU A 370 1.09 -6.48 22.92
CA GLU A 370 0.71 -7.87 23.16
C GLU A 370 1.38 -8.78 22.12
N LEU A 371 1.95 -9.89 22.58
CA LEU A 371 2.50 -10.92 21.72
C LEU A 371 1.39 -11.73 21.06
N ARG A 372 0.29 -11.98 21.78
CA ARG A 372 -0.83 -12.88 21.44
C ARG A 372 -0.41 -14.33 21.23
N PRO A 373 0.25 -14.99 22.21
CA PRO A 373 0.84 -16.31 22.01
C PRO A 373 -0.20 -17.42 21.78
N LYS A 374 -1.43 -17.25 22.28
CA LYS A 374 -2.53 -18.23 22.18
C LYS A 374 -3.50 -17.94 21.02
N ASP A 375 -3.35 -16.80 20.36
CA ASP A 375 -4.19 -16.47 19.20
C ASP A 375 -3.67 -17.18 17.95
N PHE A 376 -4.57 -17.42 17.00
CA PHE A 376 -4.18 -17.90 15.68
C PHE A 376 -3.46 -16.81 14.89
N ILE A 377 -2.38 -17.19 14.20
CA ILE A 377 -1.62 -16.26 13.36
C ILE A 377 -2.25 -16.15 11.97
N THR A 378 -2.27 -14.95 11.40
CA THR A 378 -2.74 -14.75 10.01
C THR A 378 -1.67 -15.13 8.99
N ARG A 379 -2.08 -15.35 7.74
CA ARG A 379 -1.17 -15.61 6.61
C ARG A 379 -0.15 -14.49 6.45
N GLY A 380 -0.59 -13.23 6.52
CA GLY A 380 0.27 -12.06 6.37
C GLY A 380 1.24 -11.88 7.54
N GLU A 381 0.81 -12.15 8.77
CA GLU A 381 1.68 -12.13 9.95
C GLU A 381 2.78 -13.20 9.89
N LEU A 382 2.45 -14.42 9.43
CA LEU A 382 3.47 -15.45 9.25
C LEU A 382 4.51 -15.05 8.19
N CYS A 383 4.06 -14.46 7.07
CA CYS A 383 4.96 -13.99 6.02
C CYS A 383 5.95 -12.96 6.55
N GLU A 384 5.49 -12.01 7.37
CA GLU A 384 6.37 -11.03 8.03
C GLU A 384 7.42 -11.71 8.92
N LEU A 385 7.02 -12.64 9.79
CA LEU A 385 7.97 -13.31 10.69
C LEU A 385 9.03 -14.09 9.89
N VAL A 386 8.62 -14.76 8.80
CA VAL A 386 9.51 -15.51 7.92
C VAL A 386 10.50 -14.59 7.21
N VAL A 387 10.03 -13.51 6.57
CA VAL A 387 10.92 -12.59 5.84
C VAL A 387 11.91 -11.92 6.79
N LYS A 388 11.43 -11.40 7.93
CA LYS A 388 12.32 -10.82 8.95
C LYS A 388 13.36 -11.84 9.41
N LEU A 389 12.99 -13.11 9.59
CA LEU A 389 13.95 -14.14 9.94
C LEU A 389 15.01 -14.36 8.85
N MET A 390 14.58 -14.47 7.60
CA MET A 390 15.47 -14.65 6.45
C MET A 390 16.46 -13.50 6.31
N GLU A 391 16.00 -12.25 6.46
CA GLU A 391 16.85 -11.06 6.44
C GLU A 391 17.91 -11.09 7.55
N ARG A 392 17.51 -11.43 8.78
CA ARG A 392 18.43 -11.48 9.94
C ARG A 392 19.44 -12.63 9.84
N LYS A 393 19.13 -13.65 9.04
CA LYS A 393 19.96 -14.83 8.84
C LYS A 393 20.68 -14.86 7.49
N ASN A 394 20.47 -13.86 6.63
CA ASN A 394 21.01 -13.79 5.27
C ASN A 394 20.69 -15.05 4.43
N LEU A 395 19.43 -15.53 4.47
CA LEU A 395 18.99 -16.77 3.82
C LEU A 395 18.40 -16.59 2.42
#